data_AF-A0A920KYG4-F1
#
_entry.id   AF-A0A920KYG4-F1
#
_cell.length_a   1.000
_cell.length_b   1.000
_cell.length_c   1.000
_cell.angle_alpha   90.00
_cell.angle_beta   90.00
_cell.angle_gamma   90.00
#
_symmetry.space_group_name_H-M   'P 1'
#
loop_
_entity.id
_entity.type
_entity.pdbx_description
1 polymer ?
#
loop_
_entity_poly.entity_id
_entity_poly.type
_entity_poly.pdbx_seq_one_letter_code
_entity_poly.pdbx_strand_id
1 'polypeptide(L)' 'MSKRRGSHAVYSTELGRLCPQCQRAIAACVCGTDRPAGAGDGVVRIRRESKGRGGKAVTVIEGIPEHPDKLKLIC' A
#
# COMPACT_ATOMS: atom_id res chain seq x y z
N MET A 1 -25.41 1.06 -11.25
CA MET A 1 -24.52 1.09 -12.43
C MET A 1 -23.50 2.21 -12.30
N SER A 2 -22.22 1.87 -12.08
CA SER A 2 -21.10 2.34 -12.91
C SER A 2 -19.82 1.78 -12.30
N LYS A 3 -19.36 0.67 -12.87
CA LYS A 3 -18.07 0.07 -12.59
C LYS A 3 -17.03 1.07 -13.11
N ARG A 4 -16.54 1.97 -12.24
CA ARG A 4 -15.54 2.97 -12.62
C ARG A 4 -14.27 2.21 -13.00
N ARG A 5 -14.06 2.02 -14.31
CA ARG A 5 -12.74 1.69 -14.86
C ARG A 5 -11.81 2.79 -14.38
N GLY A 6 -10.78 2.41 -13.63
CA GLY A 6 -9.94 3.31 -12.84
C GLY A 6 -9.28 4.38 -13.69
N SER A 7 -9.89 5.55 -13.79
CA SER A 7 -9.18 6.79 -14.13
C SER A 7 -8.40 7.20 -12.88
N HIS A 8 -7.21 6.63 -12.70
CA HIS A 8 -6.26 7.16 -11.74
C HIS A 8 -5.77 8.50 -12.30
N ALA A 9 -6.05 9.59 -11.58
CA ALA A 9 -5.54 10.90 -11.97
C ALA A 9 -4.00 10.84 -12.02
N VAL A 10 -3.44 10.90 -13.23
CA VAL A 10 -1.99 10.78 -13.47
C VAL A 10 -1.28 12.09 -13.11
N TYR A 11 -1.93 13.23 -13.36
CA TYR A 11 -1.40 14.56 -13.06
C TYR A 11 -2.53 15.54 -12.73
N SER A 12 -2.30 16.41 -11.74
CA SER A 12 -3.20 17.52 -11.37
C SER A 12 -2.36 18.76 -11.11
N THR A 13 -2.68 19.87 -11.78
CA THR A 13 -2.01 21.16 -11.61
C THR A 13 -2.63 21.99 -10.48
N GLU A 14 -3.95 21.87 -10.28
CA GLU A 14 -4.70 22.69 -9.33
C GLU A 14 -4.62 22.19 -7.88
N LEU A 15 -4.66 20.86 -7.69
CA LEU A 15 -4.78 20.25 -6.37
C LEU A 15 -3.45 19.70 -5.83
N GLY A 16 -2.37 19.81 -6.61
CA GLY A 16 -1.05 19.28 -6.28
C GLY A 16 -1.05 17.76 -6.12
N ARG A 17 -0.34 17.25 -5.09
CA ARG A 17 -0.28 15.81 -4.82
C ARG A 17 -1.65 15.30 -4.33
N LEU A 18 -2.15 14.26 -4.99
CA LEU A 18 -3.39 13.58 -4.62
C LEU A 18 -3.11 12.35 -3.76
N CYS A 19 -4.05 12.01 -2.90
CA CYS A 19 -4.03 10.75 -2.17
C CYS A 19 -4.24 9.57 -3.14
N PRO A 20 -3.38 8.54 -3.12
CA PRO A 20 -3.48 7.41 -4.06
C PRO A 20 -4.75 6.57 -3.88
N GLN A 21 -5.40 6.66 -2.72
CA GLN A 21 -6.57 5.86 -2.37
C GLN A 21 -7.89 6.60 -2.66
N CYS A 22 -8.06 7.84 -2.17
CA CYS A 22 -9.29 8.61 -2.34
C CYS A 22 -9.24 9.69 -3.42
N GLN A 23 -8.08 9.90 -4.06
CA GLN A 23 -7.85 10.89 -5.14
C GLN A 23 -8.16 12.35 -4.78
N ARG A 24 -8.33 12.66 -3.50
CA ARG A 24 -8.46 14.04 -3.00
C ARG A 24 -7.08 14.64 -2.75
N ALA A 25 -6.99 15.97 -2.76
CA ALA A 25 -5.80 16.68 -2.29
C ALA A 25 -5.39 16.17 -0.90
N ILE A 26 -4.07 16.06 -0.63
CA ILE A 26 -3.58 15.53 0.65
C ILE A 26 -4.20 16.26 1.85
N ALA A 27 -4.37 17.58 1.76
CA ALA A 27 -4.98 18.41 2.81
C ALA A 27 -6.47 18.10 3.06
N ALA A 28 -7.19 17.58 2.06
CA ALA A 28 -8.60 17.19 2.14
C ALA A 28 -8.79 15.67 2.15
N CYS A 29 -7.73 14.92 2.50
CA CYS A 29 -7.78 13.46 2.52
C CYS A 29 -8.64 12.95 3.68
N VAL A 30 -9.52 12.01 3.39
CA VAL A 30 -10.40 11.37 4.37
C VAL A 30 -9.95 9.96 4.78
N CYS A 31 -8.85 9.46 4.23
CA CYS A 31 -8.38 8.10 4.49
C CYS A 31 -7.81 7.90 5.89
N GLY A 32 -7.47 8.96 6.62
CA GLY A 32 -6.98 8.87 8.01
C GLY A 32 -5.88 7.82 8.20
N THR A 33 -6.06 6.98 9.22
CA THR A 33 -5.21 5.81 9.53
C THR A 33 -5.42 4.64 8.58
N ASP A 34 -6.49 4.60 7.79
CA ASP A 34 -6.69 3.55 6.78
C ASP A 34 -5.87 3.78 5.51
N ARG A 35 -5.05 4.83 5.48
CA ARG A 35 -4.15 5.11 4.35
C ARG A 35 -3.08 4.02 4.25
N PRO A 36 -2.88 3.40 3.07
CA PRO A 36 -1.78 2.46 2.88
C PRO A 36 -0.43 3.16 3.07
N ALA A 37 0.57 2.42 3.57
CA ALA A 37 1.89 2.95 3.93
C ALA A 37 2.63 3.66 2.78
N GLY A 38 2.19 3.48 1.53
CA GLY A 38 2.63 4.23 0.37
C GLY A 38 2.18 3.56 -0.93
N ALA A 39 2.35 4.27 -2.05
CA ALA A 39 2.33 3.63 -3.36
C ALA A 39 3.71 2.99 -3.58
N GLY A 40 3.85 1.73 -3.16
CA GLY A 40 5.00 0.92 -3.57
C GLY A 40 4.91 0.56 -5.06
N ASP A 41 5.91 -0.16 -5.56
CA ASP A 41 6.01 -0.57 -6.98
C ASP A 41 4.91 -1.55 -7.44
N GLY A 42 3.95 -1.89 -6.57
CA GLY A 42 2.90 -2.88 -6.83
C GLY A 42 3.37 -4.34 -6.80
N VAL A 43 4.65 -4.57 -6.51
CA VAL A 43 5.26 -5.91 -6.52
C VAL A 43 5.45 -6.42 -5.09
N VAL A 44 4.76 -7.51 -4.76
CA VAL A 44 4.97 -8.28 -3.52
C VAL A 44 6.13 -9.27 -3.72
N ARG A 45 7.09 -9.25 -2.81
CA ARG A 45 8.29 -10.10 -2.84
C ARG A 45 8.22 -11.13 -1.72
N ILE A 46 8.31 -12.41 -2.06
CA ILE A 46 8.26 -13.52 -1.12
C ILE A 46 9.61 -14.24 -1.16
N ARG A 47 10.28 -14.37 -0.01
CA ARG A 47 11.55 -15.09 0.10
C ARG A 47 11.61 -15.98 1.34
N ARG A 48 12.39 -17.05 1.25
CA ARG A 48 12.76 -17.87 2.40
C ARG A 48 14.00 -17.27 3.05
N GLU A 49 13.92 -16.99 4.35
CA GLU A 49 15.03 -16.43 5.13
C GLU A 49 15.34 -17.36 6.31
N SER A 50 16.60 -17.80 6.41
CA SER A 50 17.10 -18.69 7.46
C SER A 50 18.20 -18.06 8.32
N LYS A 51 18.75 -16.93 7.87
CA LYS A 51 19.85 -16.22 8.54
C LYS A 51 19.36 -15.66 9.88
N GLY A 52 20.12 -15.88 10.96
CA GLY A 52 19.81 -15.34 12.29
C GLY A 52 18.56 -15.94 12.97
N ARG A 53 18.04 -17.06 12.47
CA ARG A 53 16.83 -17.73 12.98
C ARG A 53 17.13 -19.09 13.65
N GLY A 54 18.37 -19.31 14.08
CA GLY A 54 18.78 -20.52 14.81
C GLY A 54 18.53 -21.82 14.03
N GLY A 55 18.72 -21.80 12.70
CA GLY A 55 18.50 -22.96 11.83
C GLY A 55 17.06 -23.14 11.33
N LYS A 56 16.09 -22.39 11.86
CA LYS A 56 14.71 -22.39 11.36
C LYS A 56 14.59 -21.53 10.11
N ALA A 57 13.81 -21.98 9.13
CA ALA A 57 13.45 -21.18 7.97
C ALA A 57 12.11 -20.46 8.20
N VAL A 58 12.05 -19.18 7.85
CA VAL A 58 10.82 -18.40 7.82
C VAL A 58 10.59 -17.86 6.42
N THR A 59 9.32 -17.57 6.09
CA THR A 59 8.96 -16.90 4.84
C THR A 59 8.76 -15.42 5.15
N VAL A 60 9.50 -14.57 4.46
CA VAL A 60 9.40 -13.11 4.57
C VAL A 60 8.64 -12.59 3.35
N ILE A 61 7.58 -11.83 3.61
CA ILE A 61 6.72 -11.21 2.61
C ILE A 61 6.89 -9.70 2.71
N GLU A 62 7.31 -9.04 1.64
CA GLU A 62 7.58 -7.61 1.58
C GLU A 62 6.83 -6.95 0.41
N GLY A 63 6.59 -5.64 0.52
CA GLY A 63 5.99 -4.85 -0.56
C GLY A 63 4.47 -4.87 -0.62
N ILE A 64 3.79 -5.31 0.46
CA ILE A 64 2.33 -5.18 0.58
C ILE A 64 1.99 -3.72 0.93
N PRO A 65 1.27 -2.98 0.08
CA PRO A 65 0.90 -1.59 0.34
C PRO A 65 -0.35 -1.53 1.23
N GLU A 66 -0.25 -1.97 2.48
CA GLU A 66 -1.35 -2.01 3.44
C GLU A 66 -0.94 -1.35 4.77
N HIS A 67 -1.92 -1.01 5.61
CA HIS A 67 -1.65 -0.45 6.93
C HIS A 67 -1.00 -1.49 7.86
N PRO A 68 0.00 -1.13 8.70
CA PRO A 68 0.71 -2.07 9.59
C PRO A 68 -0.21 -2.90 10.49
N ASP A 69 -1.31 -2.33 10.98
CA ASP A 69 -2.26 -3.05 11.83
C ASP A 69 -3.02 -4.14 11.06
N LYS A 70 -3.28 -3.92 9.77
CA LYS A 70 -3.97 -4.87 8.89
C LYS A 70 -3.03 -5.93 8.32
N LEU A 71 -1.72 -5.66 8.25
CA LEU A 71 -0.74 -6.67 7.82
C LEU A 71 -0.76 -7.93 8.70
N LYS A 72 -1.06 -7.78 9.99
CA LYS A 72 -1.19 -8.91 10.92
C LYS A 72 -2.44 -9.76 10.71
N LEU A 73 -3.43 -9.28 9.96
CA LEU A 73 -4.62 -10.08 9.61
C LEU A 73 -4.40 -10.95 8.38
N ILE A 74 -3.38 -10.62 7.58
CA ILE A 74 -3.05 -11.34 6.34
C ILE A 74 -2.25 -12.64 6.64
N CYS A 75 -1.58 -12.69 7.80
CA CYS A 75 -0.77 -13.82 8.27
C CYS A 75 -1.28 -14.32 9.62
#